data_AF-A0A9P7CZB0-F1
#
_entry.id   AF-A0A9P7CZB0-F1
#
_cell.length_a   1.000
_cell.length_b   1.000
_cell.length_c   1.000
_cell.angle_alpha   90.00
_cell.angle_beta   90.00
_cell.angle_gamma   90.00
#
_symmetry.space_group_name_H-M   'P 1'
#
loop_
_entity.id
_entity.type
_entity.pdbx_description
1 polymer ?
#
loop_
_entity_poly.entity_id
_entity_poly.type
_entity_poly.pdbx_seq_one_letter_code
_entity_poly.pdbx_strand_id
1 'polypeptide(L)'
;MNNDIPPTLDRRRALELTERLCSQKHFRDGINDLLKFSHSEDSEFQRYGRKIIALTEVARSTLTRVGVKLHLFIVCSQTFLPLKSAYFKMLILIRRRKHAFPSELGGKNLSVIC
;
A
#
# COMPACT_ATOMS: atom_id res chain seq x y z
N MET A 1 19.73 -15.07 -11.80
CA MET A 1 19.30 -13.66 -11.70
C MET A 1 17.93 -13.58 -12.32
N ASN A 2 16.86 -13.57 -11.52
CA ASN A 2 15.52 -13.35 -12.06
C ASN A 2 15.42 -11.88 -12.45
N ASN A 3 15.30 -11.64 -13.75
CA ASN A 3 14.94 -10.33 -14.29
C ASN A 3 13.46 -10.09 -14.01
N ASP A 4 13.13 -9.85 -12.74
CA ASP A 4 11.84 -9.29 -12.37
C ASP A 4 11.86 -7.82 -12.80
N ILE A 5 11.43 -7.59 -14.05
CA ILE A 5 11.14 -6.26 -14.57
C ILE A 5 10.30 -5.54 -13.51
N PRO A 6 10.68 -4.33 -13.06
CA PRO A 6 9.93 -3.64 -12.03
C PRO A 6 8.46 -3.52 -12.47
N PRO A 7 7.50 -3.85 -11.58
CA PRO A 7 6.10 -3.89 -11.94
C PRO A 7 5.65 -2.51 -12.43
N THR A 8 5.24 -2.40 -13.69
CA THR A 8 4.71 -1.14 -14.22
C THR A 8 3.39 -0.81 -13.54
N LEU A 9 3.30 0.36 -12.88
CA LEU A 9 2.04 0.84 -12.29
C LEU A 9 1.32 1.77 -13.27
N ASP A 10 0.91 1.24 -14.42
CA ASP A 10 0.12 1.98 -15.40
C ASP A 10 -1.33 2.24 -14.90
N ARG A 11 -2.16 2.88 -15.73
CA ARG A 11 -3.55 3.21 -15.36
C ARG A 11 -4.41 1.96 -15.16
N ARG A 12 -4.25 0.95 -16.02
CA ARG A 12 -5.06 -0.27 -15.98
C ARG A 12 -4.73 -1.06 -14.71
N ARG A 13 -3.44 -1.23 -14.42
CA ARG A 13 -3.01 -1.94 -13.22
C ARG A 13 -3.40 -1.22 -11.93
N ALA A 14 -3.38 0.11 -11.92
CA ALA A 14 -3.88 0.89 -10.78
C ALA A 14 -5.39 0.68 -10.55
N LEU A 15 -6.19 0.58 -11.61
CA LEU A 15 -7.63 0.27 -11.51
C LEU A 15 -7.85 -1.15 -10.98
N GLU A 16 -7.17 -2.15 -11.54
CA GLU A 16 -7.25 -3.55 -11.08
C GLU A 16 -6.85 -3.68 -9.60
N LEU A 17 -5.80 -2.97 -9.17
CA LEU A 17 -5.41 -2.95 -7.75
C LEU A 17 -6.46 -2.24 -6.89
N THR A 18 -7.07 -1.16 -7.37
CA THR A 18 -8.15 -0.47 -6.65
C THR A 18 -9.32 -1.42 -6.41
N GLU A 19 -9.76 -2.16 -7.43
CA GLU A 19 -10.84 -3.15 -7.30
C GLU A 19 -10.49 -4.24 -6.27
N ARG A 20 -9.27 -4.78 -6.33
CA ARG A 20 -8.80 -5.79 -5.36
C ARG A 20 -8.76 -5.24 -3.94
N LEU A 21 -8.25 -4.02 -3.75
CA LEU A 21 -8.17 -3.36 -2.44
C LEU A 21 -9.53 -2.92 -1.90
N CYS A 22 -10.57 -2.84 -2.72
CA CYS A 22 -11.94 -2.64 -2.29
C CYS A 22 -12.64 -3.94 -1.85
N SER A 23 -12.12 -5.10 -2.26
CA SER A 23 -12.70 -6.42 -1.96
C SER A 23 -12.00 -7.08 -0.78
N GLN A 24 -12.74 -7.42 0.29
CA GLN A 24 -12.16 -8.12 1.45
C GLN A 24 -11.49 -9.46 1.06
N LYS A 25 -12.05 -10.17 0.08
CA LYS A 25 -11.53 -11.45 -0.41
C LYS A 25 -10.18 -11.30 -1.11
N HIS A 26 -10.00 -10.24 -1.90
CA HIS A 26 -8.81 -10.00 -2.73
C HIS A 26 -7.85 -8.95 -2.15
N PHE A 27 -8.21 -8.35 -1.02
CA PHE A 27 -7.47 -7.27 -0.40
C PHE A 27 -6.00 -7.63 -0.17
N ARG A 28 -5.77 -8.82 0.40
CA ARG A 28 -4.42 -9.30 0.71
C ARG A 28 -3.57 -9.46 -0.55
N ASP A 29 -4.16 -9.97 -1.63
CA ASP A 29 -3.46 -10.14 -2.90
C ASP A 29 -3.12 -8.78 -3.52
N GLY A 30 -4.04 -7.82 -3.47
CA GLY A 30 -3.79 -6.44 -3.89
C GLY A 30 -2.65 -5.77 -3.11
N ILE A 31 -2.60 -5.97 -1.79
CA ILE A 31 -1.49 -5.47 -0.96
C ILE A 31 -0.18 -6.21 -1.29
N ASN A 32 -0.20 -7.52 -1.47
CA ASN A 32 1.01 -8.28 -1.82
C ASN A 32 1.58 -7.83 -3.16
N ASP A 33 0.72 -7.49 -4.13
CA ASP A 33 1.16 -6.93 -5.41
C ASP A 33 1.79 -5.54 -5.24
N LEU A 34 1.26 -4.71 -4.34
CA LEU A 34 1.90 -3.43 -3.98
C LEU A 34 3.22 -3.62 -3.26
N LEU A 35 3.35 -4.66 -2.43
CA LEU A 35 4.59 -4.95 -1.73
C LEU A 35 5.72 -5.39 -2.68
N LYS A 36 5.42 -5.84 -3.90
CA LYS A 36 6.46 -6.13 -4.92
C LYS A 36 7.29 -4.91 -5.28
N PHE A 37 6.77 -3.70 -5.09
CA PHE A 37 7.54 -2.47 -5.24
C PHE A 37 8.66 -2.31 -4.20
N SER A 38 8.72 -3.15 -3.15
CA SER A 38 9.81 -3.11 -2.16
C SER A 38 11.20 -3.32 -2.74
N HIS A 39 11.27 -4.00 -3.89
CA HIS A 39 12.51 -4.28 -4.61
C HIS A 39 12.74 -3.33 -5.80
N SER A 40 11.83 -2.39 -6.06
CA SER A 40 11.96 -1.41 -7.13
C SER A 40 12.98 -0.32 -6.78
N GLU A 41 13.60 0.23 -7.81
CA GLU A 41 14.50 1.37 -7.70
C GLU A 41 13.80 2.64 -7.20
N ASP A 42 14.58 3.59 -6.67
CA ASP A 42 14.06 4.88 -6.17
C ASP A 42 13.33 5.67 -7.28
N SER A 43 13.79 5.55 -8.52
CA SER A 43 13.18 6.15 -9.71
C SER A 43 11.72 5.74 -9.90
N GLU A 44 11.37 4.50 -9.56
CA GLU A 44 10.01 3.97 -9.64
C GLU A 44 9.12 4.55 -8.54
N PHE A 45 9.66 4.78 -7.34
CA PHE A 45 8.94 5.47 -6.26
C PHE A 45 8.71 6.94 -6.58
N GLN A 46 9.64 7.60 -7.28
CA GLN A 46 9.43 8.94 -7.82
C GLN A 46 8.32 8.95 -8.88
N ARG A 47 8.36 7.99 -9.81
CA ARG A 47 7.41 7.89 -10.92
C ARG A 47 5.99 7.53 -10.47
N TYR A 48 5.86 6.60 -9.53
CA TYR A 48 4.59 6.00 -9.14
C TYR A 48 4.14 6.34 -7.72
N GLY A 49 4.91 7.14 -6.97
CA GLY A 49 4.64 7.45 -5.57
C GLY A 49 3.22 7.95 -5.32
N ARG A 50 2.70 8.86 -6.15
CA ARG A 50 1.31 9.35 -6.02
C ARG A 50 0.27 8.23 -6.11
N LYS A 51 0.46 7.27 -7.01
CA LYS A 51 -0.44 6.12 -7.17
C LYS A 51 -0.32 5.15 -6.00
N ILE A 52 0.90 4.88 -5.53
CA ILE A 52 1.15 4.03 -4.37
C ILE A 52 0.46 4.60 -3.12
N ILE A 53 0.57 5.92 -2.91
CA ILE A 53 -0.12 6.62 -1.82
C ILE A 53 -1.64 6.51 -1.97
N ALA A 54 -2.20 6.83 -3.14
CA ALA A 54 -3.64 6.74 -3.38
C ALA A 54 -4.20 5.33 -3.14
N LEU A 55 -3.50 4.28 -3.61
CA LEU A 55 -3.89 2.89 -3.36
C LEU A 55 -3.80 2.53 -1.88
N THR A 56 -2.84 3.09 -1.14
CA THR A 56 -2.74 2.91 0.31
C THR A 56 -3.91 3.57 1.05
N GLU A 57 -4.41 4.71 0.56
CA GLU A 57 -5.60 5.37 1.10
C GLU A 57 -6.87 4.58 0.80
N VAL A 58 -7.00 4.02 -0.42
CA VAL A 58 -8.08 3.07 -0.75
C VAL A 58 -8.06 1.90 0.23
N ALA A 59 -6.90 1.31 0.47
CA ALA A 59 -6.75 0.20 1.41
C ALA A 59 -7.19 0.57 2.84
N ARG A 60 -6.80 1.77 3.31
CA ARG A 60 -7.22 2.31 4.62
C ARG A 60 -8.74 2.46 4.70
N SER A 61 -9.35 3.07 3.69
CA SER A 61 -10.79 3.30 3.62
C SER A 61 -11.57 1.98 3.59
N THR A 62 -11.08 0.96 2.89
CA THR A 62 -11.72 -0.37 2.89
C THR A 62 -11.67 -1.00 4.28
N LEU A 63 -10.52 -1.00 4.94
CA LEU A 63 -10.38 -1.61 6.27
C LEU A 63 -11.23 -0.90 7.32
N THR A 64 -11.24 0.44 7.30
CA THR A 64 -12.08 1.22 8.22
C THR A 64 -13.57 1.00 7.97
N ARG A 65 -14.01 0.91 6.71
CA ARG A 65 -15.41 0.62 6.34
C ARG A 65 -15.90 -0.73 6.86
N VAL A 66 -15.03 -1.74 6.91
CA VAL A 66 -15.38 -3.07 7.45
C VAL A 66 -15.11 -3.19 8.97
N GLY A 67 -14.89 -2.06 9.65
CA GLY A 67 -14.78 -1.99 11.12
C GLY A 67 -13.38 -2.26 11.68
N VAL A 68 -12.34 -2.34 10.84
CA VAL A 68 -10.96 -2.58 11.31
C VAL A 68 -10.36 -1.28 11.82
N LYS A 69 -10.08 -1.25 13.13
CA LYS A 69 -9.33 -0.17 13.78
C LYS A 69 -7.83 -0.28 13.46
N LEU A 70 -7.29 0.72 12.78
CA LEU A 70 -5.90 0.79 12.31
C LEU A 70 -4.93 1.41 13.34
N HIS A 71 -5.06 1.01 14.60
CA HIS A 71 -4.13 1.38 15.67
C HIS A 71 -3.28 0.17 16.06
N LEU A 72 -2.03 0.41 16.44
CA LEU A 72 -1.09 -0.65 16.82
C LEU A 72 -1.58 -1.45 18.05
N PHE A 73 -2.11 -0.77 19.06
CA PHE A 73 -2.44 -1.36 20.37
C PHE A 73 -3.95 -1.59 20.56
N ILE A 74 -4.64 -2.10 19.54
CA ILE A 74 -6.07 -2.43 19.63
C ILE A 74 -6.31 -3.87 19.21
N VAL A 75 -7.07 -4.58 20.05
CA VAL A 75 -7.59 -5.93 19.78
C VAL A 75 -8.28 -5.95 18.42
N CYS A 76 -7.81 -6.81 17.53
CA CYS A 76 -8.37 -7.02 16.22
C CYS A 76 -8.96 -8.43 16.17
N SER A 77 -10.19 -8.57 15.66
CA SER A 77 -10.76 -9.90 15.41
C SER A 77 -9.83 -10.73 14.54
N GLN A 78 -9.69 -12.02 14.86
CA GLN A 78 -8.82 -12.95 14.13
C GLN A 78 -9.15 -12.97 12.63
N THR A 79 -10.41 -12.77 12.26
CA THR A 79 -10.87 -12.69 10.87
C THR A 79 -10.21 -11.54 10.09
N PHE A 80 -9.95 -10.40 10.74
CA PHE A 80 -9.40 -9.21 10.10
C PHE A 80 -7.89 -9.04 10.31
N LEU A 81 -7.29 -9.81 11.23
CA LEU A 81 -5.87 -9.74 11.55
C LEU A 81 -4.97 -9.90 10.31
N PRO A 82 -5.23 -10.82 9.35
CA PRO A 82 -4.43 -10.92 8.14
C PRO A 82 -4.47 -9.66 7.27
N LEU A 83 -5.63 -9.00 7.18
CA LEU A 83 -5.81 -7.80 6.38
C LEU A 83 -5.14 -6.60 7.02
N LYS A 84 -5.30 -6.45 8.34
CA LYS A 84 -4.61 -5.44 9.15
C LYS A 84 -3.09 -5.62 9.02
N SER A 85 -2.58 -6.84 9.21
CA SER A 85 -1.15 -7.16 9.07
C SER A 85 -0.60 -6.77 7.69
N ALA A 86 -1.31 -7.12 6.61
CA ALA A 86 -0.92 -6.76 5.26
C ALA A 86 -0.81 -5.24 5.08
N TYR A 87 -1.84 -4.49 5.51
CA TYR A 87 -1.81 -3.02 5.45
C TYR A 87 -0.64 -2.42 6.23
N PHE A 88 -0.35 -2.89 7.44
CA PHE A 88 0.81 -2.40 8.21
C PHE A 88 2.14 -2.72 7.54
N LYS A 89 2.29 -3.86 6.86
CA LYS A 89 3.49 -4.14 6.04
C LYS A 89 3.65 -3.11 4.93
N MET A 90 2.56 -2.69 4.28
CA MET A 90 2.58 -1.63 3.27
C MET A 90 3.03 -0.29 3.86
N LEU A 91 2.53 0.06 5.06
CA LEU A 91 2.98 1.27 5.76
C LEU A 91 4.48 1.25 6.07
N ILE A 92 5.00 0.10 6.52
CA ILE A 92 6.44 -0.06 6.79
C ILE A 92 7.26 0.14 5.51
N LEU A 93 6.81 -0.40 4.37
CA LEU A 93 7.46 -0.20 3.08
C LEU A 93 7.54 1.28 2.73
N ILE A 94 6.40 1.97 2.79
CA ILE A 94 6.31 3.40 2.49
C ILE A 94 7.22 4.22 3.42
N ARG A 95 7.23 3.91 4.71
CA ARG A 95 8.09 4.56 5.70
C ARG A 95 9.58 4.37 5.40
N ARG A 96 9.99 3.15 5.06
CA ARG A 96 11.39 2.82 4.72
C ARG A 96 11.86 3.50 3.44
N ARG A 97 10.96 3.66 2.46
CA ARG A 97 11.26 4.27 1.17
C ARG A 97 10.87 5.75 1.09
N LYS A 98 10.54 6.39 2.22
CA LYS A 98 10.05 7.78 2.29
C LYS A 98 10.92 8.77 1.50
N HIS A 99 12.24 8.59 1.53
CA HIS A 99 13.21 9.43 0.81
C HIS A 99 13.09 9.33 -0.72
N ALA A 100 12.59 8.21 -1.23
CA ALA A 100 12.46 7.95 -2.67
C ALA A 100 11.10 8.40 -3.24
N PHE A 101 10.17 8.89 -2.41
CA PHE A 101 8.92 9.47 -2.90
C PHE A 101 9.13 10.93 -3.33
N PRO A 102 8.29 11.46 -4.24
CA PRO A 102 8.30 12.87 -4.60
C PRO A 102 8.19 13.77 -3.38
N SER A 103 8.98 14.85 -3.37
CA SER A 103 9.07 15.78 -2.23
C SER A 103 7.71 16.40 -1.89
N GLU A 104 6.83 16.61 -2.88
CA GLU A 104 5.46 17.07 -2.64
C GLU A 104 4.59 16.10 -1.80
N LEU A 105 4.96 14.82 -1.71
CA LEU A 105 4.28 13.82 -0.88
C LEU A 105 4.91 13.67 0.51
N GLY A 106 6.19 14.05 0.66
CA GLY A 106 7.05 13.79 1.82
C GLY A 106 6.64 14.47 3.13
N GLY A 107 5.94 15.61 3.04
CA GLY A 107 5.70 16.51 4.18
C GLY A 107 4.36 16.34 4.90
N LYS A 108 3.26 16.08 4.18
CA LYS A 108 1.90 16.06 4.77
C LYS A 108 1.16 14.74 4.56
N ASN A 109 1.35 14.07 3.41
CA ASN A 109 0.64 12.82 3.11
C ASN A 109 1.35 11.62 3.74
N LEU A 110 2.68 11.56 3.67
CA LEU A 110 3.44 10.46 4.25
C LEU A 110 3.40 10.41 5.80
N SER A 111 3.25 11.55 6.47
CA SER A 111 3.13 11.63 7.94
C SER A 111 1.75 11.24 8.48
N VAL A 112 0.71 11.24 7.64
CA VAL A 112 -0.64 10.77 8.00
C VAL A 112 -0.78 9.27 7.77
N ILE A 113 0.10 8.71 6.94
CA ILE A 113 0.11 7.31 6.53
C ILE A 113 1.07 6.48 7.41
N CYS A 114 2.13 7.08 7.95
CA CYS A 114 3.19 6.44 8.75
C CYS A 114 3.25 6.97 10.18
#